data_AF-A0A2V9NXQ2-F1
#
_entry.id   AF-A0A2V9NXQ2-F1
#
_cell.length_a   1.000
_cell.length_b   1.000
_cell.length_c   1.000
_cell.angle_alpha   90.00
_cell.angle_beta   90.00
_cell.angle_gamma   90.00
#
_symmetry.space_group_name_H-M   'P 1'
#
loop_
_entity.id
_entity.type
_entity.pdbx_description
1 polymer ?
#
loop_
_entity_poly.entity_id
_entity_poly.type
_entity_poly.pdbx_seq_one_letter_code
_entity_poly.pdbx_strand_id
1 'polypeptide(L)' 'PYRAALPDSAAREEIDRWSGRQFDPDLVKVFLSMPENIWPALREDIGAQIHRVAYSATAKG' A
#
# COMPACT_ATOMS: atom_id res chain seq x y z
N PRO A 1 -12.04 19.74 7.65
CA PRO A 1 -12.71 18.62 6.96
C PRO A 1 -11.70 17.61 6.39
N TYR A 2 -11.87 16.33 6.71
CA TYR A 2 -11.05 15.25 6.14
C TYR A 2 -11.41 15.02 4.67
N ARG A 3 -10.41 14.65 3.86
CA ARG A 3 -10.59 14.34 2.43
C ARG A 3 -10.85 12.86 2.23
N ALA A 4 -11.61 12.55 1.19
CA ALA A 4 -11.78 11.19 0.70
C ALA A 4 -10.41 10.59 0.31
N ALA A 5 -10.29 9.27 0.42
CA ALA A 5 -9.11 8.56 -0.02
C ALA A 5 -8.90 8.79 -1.53
N LEU A 6 -7.65 9.05 -1.92
CA LEU A 6 -7.27 9.16 -3.31
C LEU A 6 -6.86 7.78 -3.86
N PRO A 7 -6.89 7.59 -5.19
CA PRO A 7 -6.34 6.39 -5.82
C PRO A 7 -4.83 6.26 -5.60
N ASP A 8 -4.31 5.03 -5.65
CA ASP A 8 -2.88 4.75 -5.47
C ASP A 8 -2.00 5.48 -6.49
N SER A 9 -2.48 5.69 -7.72
CA SER A 9 -1.77 6.45 -8.75
C SER A 9 -1.51 7.90 -8.34
N ALA A 10 -2.45 8.54 -7.64
CA ALA A 10 -2.27 9.90 -7.13
C ALA A 10 -1.15 9.95 -6.09
N ALA A 11 -1.01 8.92 -5.26
CA ALA A 11 0.09 8.81 -4.31
C ALA A 11 1.44 8.61 -5.02
N ARG A 12 1.50 7.79 -6.08
CA ARG A 12 2.74 7.59 -6.87
C ARG A 12 3.19 8.89 -7.53
N GLU A 13 2.27 9.65 -8.13
CA GLU A 13 2.56 10.96 -8.73
C GLU A 13 3.08 11.97 -7.71
N GLU A 14 2.52 11.97 -6.49
CA GLU A 14 2.96 12.88 -5.45
C GLU A 14 4.35 12.52 -4.94
N ILE A 15 4.63 11.24 -4.71
CA ILE A 15 5.97 10.77 -4.30
C ILE A 15 7.03 11.14 -5.35
N ASP A 16 6.72 10.97 -6.64
CA ASP A 16 7.62 11.36 -7.73
C ASP A 16 7.87 12.88 -7.74
N ARG A 17 6.80 13.69 -7.66
CA ARG A 17 6.88 15.15 -7.64
C ARG A 17 7.75 15.70 -6.50
N TRP A 18 7.78 15.01 -5.37
CA TRP A 18 8.52 15.43 -4.18
C TRP A 18 9.87 14.71 -4.01
N SER A 19 10.31 13.96 -5.01
CA SER A 19 11.63 13.34 -5.11
C SER A 19 12.75 14.38 -5.03
N GLY A 20 13.76 14.11 -4.20
CA GLY A 20 14.88 15.04 -3.95
C GLY A 20 14.53 16.22 -3.04
N ARG A 21 13.30 16.28 -2.51
CA ARG A 21 12.89 17.31 -1.54
C ARG A 21 12.35 16.72 -0.24
N GLN A 22 11.28 15.93 -0.32
CA GLN A 22 10.72 15.24 0.85
C GLN A 22 11.16 13.78 0.90
N PHE A 23 11.49 13.21 -0.26
CA PHE A 23 11.90 11.82 -0.40
C PHE A 23 13.29 11.74 -1.01
N ASP A 24 14.06 10.73 -0.61
CA ASP A 24 15.33 10.40 -1.22
C ASP A 24 15.11 9.93 -2.68
N PRO A 25 15.81 10.51 -3.68
CA PRO A 25 15.58 10.17 -5.08
C PRO A 25 15.80 8.71 -5.44
N ASP A 26 16.75 8.03 -4.79
CA ASP A 26 17.07 6.64 -5.10
C ASP A 26 16.03 5.70 -4.48
N LEU A 27 15.50 6.04 -3.31
CA LEU A 27 14.32 5.38 -2.74
C LEU A 27 13.08 5.55 -3.63
N VAL A 28 12.83 6.76 -4.15
CA VAL A 28 11.70 7.00 -5.07
C VAL A 28 11.83 6.16 -6.33
N LYS A 29 13.03 6.09 -6.93
CA LYS A 29 13.26 5.23 -8.11
C LYS A 29 12.95 3.77 -7.82
N VAL A 30 13.42 3.25 -6.68
CA VAL A 30 13.13 1.87 -6.27
C VAL A 30 11.63 1.66 -6.12
N PHE A 31 10.92 2.57 -5.43
CA PHE A 31 9.47 2.50 -5.26
C PHE A 31 8.72 2.52 -6.60
N LEU A 32 9.10 3.41 -7.52
CA LEU A 32 8.46 3.54 -8.83
C LEU A 32 8.77 2.36 -9.77
N SER A 33 9.90 1.68 -9.58
CA SER A 33 10.22 0.44 -10.31
C SER A 33 9.35 -0.75 -9.91
N MET A 34 8.72 -0.70 -8.74
CA MET A 34 7.81 -1.77 -8.29
C MET A 34 6.51 -1.73 -9.10
N PRO A 35 5.93 -2.90 -9.45
CA PRO A 35 4.63 -2.99 -10.11
C PRO A 35 3.54 -2.26 -9.31
N GLU A 36 2.62 -1.57 -9.98
CA GLU A 36 1.55 -0.82 -9.30
C GLU A 36 0.65 -1.71 -8.44
N ASN A 37 0.45 -2.97 -8.86
CA ASN A 37 -0.42 -3.91 -8.18
C ASN A 37 0.20 -4.54 -6.92
N ILE A 38 1.49 -4.29 -6.63
CA ILE A 38 2.16 -4.96 -5.51
C ILE A 38 1.50 -4.63 -4.16
N TRP A 39 1.15 -3.37 -3.93
CA TRP A 39 0.58 -2.92 -2.66
C TRP A 39 -0.90 -3.31 -2.50
N PRO A 40 -1.77 -3.15 -3.52
CA PRO A 40 -3.12 -3.72 -3.48
C PRO A 40 -3.12 -5.23 -3.23
N ALA A 41 -2.29 -5.99 -3.95
CA ALA A 41 -2.21 -7.45 -3.80
C ALA A 41 -1.72 -7.84 -2.40
N LEU A 42 -0.67 -7.19 -1.90
CA LEU A 42 -0.19 -7.41 -0.52
C LEU A 42 -1.28 -7.11 0.52
N ARG A 43 -2.04 -6.04 0.32
CA ARG A 43 -3.13 -5.65 1.24
C ARG A 43 -4.26 -6.69 1.24
N GLU A 44 -4.58 -7.22 0.07
CA GLU A 44 -5.57 -8.29 -0.09
C GLU A 44 -5.09 -9.59 0.57
N ASP A 45 -3.84 -10.00 0.31
CA ASP A 45 -3.24 -11.19 0.90
C ASP A 45 -3.18 -11.12 2.42
N ILE A 46 -2.72 -9.99 2.98
CA ILE A 46 -2.70 -9.76 4.44
C ILE A 46 -4.13 -9.77 4.99
N GLY A 47 -5.08 -9.12 4.33
CA GLY A 47 -6.48 -9.12 4.70
C GLY A 47 -7.06 -10.54 4.76
N ALA A 48 -6.79 -11.35 3.74
CA ALA A 48 -7.20 -12.75 3.66
C ALA A 48 -6.58 -13.61 4.78
N GLN A 49 -5.31 -13.38 5.11
CA GLN A 49 -4.65 -14.07 6.22
C GLN A 49 -5.26 -13.70 7.58
N ILE A 50 -5.53 -12.42 7.83
CA ILE A 50 -6.21 -11.96 9.04
C ILE A 50 -7.59 -12.60 9.16
N HIS A 51 -8.36 -12.64 8.07
CA HIS A 51 -9.66 -13.30 8.04
C HIS A 51 -9.56 -14.79 8.40
N ARG A 52 -8.64 -15.53 7.76
CA ARG A 52 -8.44 -16.96 8.02
C ARG A 52 -8.08 -17.25 9.48
N VAL A 53 -7.20 -16.45 10.09
CA VAL A 53 -6.83 -16.61 11.51
C VAL A 53 -8.03 -16.32 12.41
N ALA A 54 -8.79 -15.25 12.16
CA ALA A 54 -9.96 -14.89 12.96
C ALA A 54 -11.06 -15.96 12.92
N TYR A 55 -11.37 -16.53 11.76
CA TYR A 55 -12.35 -17.63 11.63
C TYR A 55 -11.89 -18.92 12.30
N SER A 56 -10.59 -19.22 12.29
CA SER A 56 -10.05 -20.41 12.97
C SER A 56 -10.06 -20.28 14.50
N ALA A 57 -9.97 -19.05 15.04
CA ALA A 57 -10.02 -18.77 16.46
C ALA A 57 -11.45 -18.84 17.03
N THR A 58 -12.46 -18.43 16.26
CA THR A 58 -13.88 -18.50 16.66
C THR A 58 -14.49 -19.89 16.52
N ALA A 59 -13.98 -20.73 15.60
CA ALA A 59 -14.45 -22.11 15.40
C ALA A 59 -13.98 -23.13 16.47
N LYS A 60 -13.22 -22.69 17.49
CA LYS A 60 -12.76 -23.52 18.61
C LYS A 60 -13.44 -23.19 19.96
N GLY A 61 -14.54 -22.42 19.94
CA GLY A 61 -15.35 -22.09 21.12
C GLY A 61 -16.60 -22.95 21.23
#